data_AF-A0A4Y1ZL86-F1
#
_entry.id   AF-A0A4Y1ZL86-F1
#
_cell.length_a   1.000
_cell.length_b   1.000
_cell.length_c   1.000
_cell.angle_alpha   90.00
_cell.angle_beta   90.00
_cell.angle_gamma   90.00
#
_symmetry.space_group_name_H-M   'P 1'
#
loop_
_entity.id
_entity.type
_entity.pdbx_description
1 polymer ?
#
loop_
_entity_poly.entity_id
_entity_poly.type
_entity_poly.pdbx_seq_one_letter_code
_entity_poly.pdbx_strand_id
1 'polypeptide(L)'
;MLAAIDEHQKTLDLAFSIVLPPSLGYLEHKHTKTLPLNTFLMSDLKAGEVCYIHSSLTSNPLDSFTFNVSDGRNSVLQTFYINISSVYNSLPIVKLSPLKIKEGEEKVITEFEIDIFDKDTQDQDVIIKVLKPPQHGILKNANTSVSQVFSLYDIKHGRISYFHDGSESVNDSFTLIVSDGINKEYIFVSNNLKNVTSRNPV
;
A
#
# COMPACT_ATOMS: atom_id res chain seq x y z
N MET A 1 -19.08 16.33 2.73
CA MET A 1 -19.30 17.24 3.88
C MET A 1 -20.75 17.09 4.30
N LEU A 2 -21.01 16.72 5.55
CA LEU A 2 -22.38 16.66 6.09
C LEU A 2 -22.80 18.08 6.49
N ALA A 3 -23.97 18.53 6.02
CA ALA A 3 -24.55 19.81 6.37
C ALA A 3 -26.08 19.71 6.37
N ALA A 4 -26.73 20.48 7.23
CA ALA A 4 -28.19 20.64 7.25
C ALA A 4 -28.53 22.14 7.32
N ILE A 5 -29.64 22.53 6.71
CA ILE A 5 -30.12 23.91 6.65
C ILE A 5 -31.58 23.89 7.08
N ASP A 6 -31.94 24.75 8.03
CA ASP A 6 -33.33 25.04 8.38
C ASP A 6 -33.69 26.42 7.81
N GLU A 7 -34.74 26.47 7.01
CA GLU A 7 -35.24 27.66 6.33
C GLU A 7 -36.09 28.58 7.24
N HIS A 8 -36.38 28.17 8.48
CA HIS A 8 -37.37 28.84 9.32
C HIS A 8 -36.91 29.42 10.67
N GLN A 9 -35.67 29.31 11.13
CA GLN A 9 -35.20 30.18 12.22
C GLN A 9 -33.69 30.21 12.46
N LYS A 10 -33.20 31.40 12.82
CA LYS A 10 -31.78 31.78 12.85
C LYS A 10 -30.99 31.31 14.09
N THR A 11 -31.55 30.51 15.01
CA THR A 11 -30.95 30.33 16.36
C THR A 11 -31.22 29.01 17.09
N LEU A 12 -31.59 27.91 16.41
CA LEU A 12 -31.66 26.59 17.05
C LEU A 12 -30.50 25.71 16.57
N ASP A 13 -29.65 25.27 17.50
CA ASP A 13 -28.59 24.31 17.20
C ASP A 13 -29.24 22.96 16.96
N LEU A 14 -29.30 22.55 15.68
CA LEU A 14 -29.82 21.26 15.28
C LEU A 14 -29.05 20.16 16.02
N ALA A 15 -29.79 19.27 16.68
CA ALA A 15 -29.24 18.12 17.38
C ALA A 15 -29.28 16.90 16.46
N PHE A 16 -28.15 16.20 16.38
CA PHE A 16 -27.98 14.98 15.61
C PHE A 16 -27.84 13.82 16.58
N SER A 17 -28.62 12.76 16.36
CA SER A 17 -28.58 11.52 17.15
C SER A 17 -28.41 10.32 16.23
N ILE A 18 -27.34 9.54 16.43
CA ILE A 18 -27.06 8.34 15.65
C ILE A 18 -28.08 7.24 15.99
N VAL A 19 -28.75 6.73 14.97
CA VAL A 19 -29.75 5.64 15.07
C VAL A 19 -29.11 4.32 14.66
N LEU A 20 -28.38 4.30 13.55
CA LEU A 20 -27.57 3.17 13.12
C LEU A 20 -26.11 3.63 13.01
N PRO A 21 -25.19 3.11 13.83
CA PRO A 21 -23.78 3.50 13.77
C PRO A 21 -23.13 2.96 12.50
N PRO A 22 -21.97 3.51 12.11
CA PRO A 22 -21.15 2.94 11.06
C PRO A 22 -20.71 1.52 11.39
N SER A 23 -20.53 0.71 10.34
CA SER A 23 -20.19 -0.71 10.45
C SER A 23 -18.69 -0.98 10.39
N LEU A 24 -17.91 -0.07 9.79
CA LEU A 24 -16.46 -0.20 9.57
C LEU A 24 -15.64 0.74 10.47
N GLY A 25 -16.29 1.46 11.38
CA GLY A 25 -15.67 2.48 12.20
C GLY A 25 -16.62 3.04 13.26
N TYR A 26 -16.30 4.23 13.77
CA TYR A 26 -17.14 4.97 14.71
C TYR A 26 -16.96 6.48 14.55
N LEU A 27 -17.88 7.26 15.11
CA LEU A 27 -17.73 8.71 15.24
C LEU A 27 -17.09 9.05 16.58
N GLU A 28 -16.20 10.04 16.57
CA GLU A 28 -15.47 10.53 17.73
C GLU A 28 -15.46 12.07 17.74
N HIS A 29 -15.46 12.65 18.94
CA HIS A 29 -15.22 14.08 19.12
C HIS A 29 -13.72 14.34 19.27
N LYS A 30 -13.18 15.24 18.44
CA LYS A 30 -11.75 15.45 18.22
C LYS A 30 -10.92 15.65 19.49
N HIS A 31 -11.44 16.38 20.47
CA HIS A 31 -10.70 16.72 21.69
C HIS A 31 -11.07 15.89 22.93
N THR A 32 -12.30 15.42 23.06
CA THR A 32 -12.77 14.75 24.28
C THR A 32 -12.60 13.24 24.23
N LYS A 33 -12.42 12.65 23.04
CA LYS A 33 -12.26 11.20 22.83
C LYS A 33 -13.32 10.34 23.55
N THR A 34 -14.53 10.86 23.70
CA THR A 34 -15.66 10.13 24.27
C THR A 34 -16.18 9.15 23.23
N LEU A 35 -16.10 7.84 23.52
CA LEU A 35 -16.40 6.76 22.58
C LEU A 35 -17.65 5.97 22.98
N PRO A 36 -18.52 5.59 22.01
CA PRO A 36 -18.75 6.21 20.69
C PRO A 36 -19.57 7.51 20.80
N LEU A 37 -19.31 8.48 19.91
CA LEU A 37 -20.09 9.73 19.84
C LEU A 37 -21.46 9.45 19.18
N ASN A 38 -22.49 9.31 20.00
CA ASN A 38 -23.84 9.01 19.53
C ASN A 38 -24.71 10.26 19.31
N THR A 39 -24.30 11.41 19.83
CA THR A 39 -25.03 12.68 19.70
C THR A 39 -24.07 13.85 19.55
N PHE A 40 -24.41 14.81 18.67
CA PHE A 40 -23.64 16.04 18.46
C PHE A 40 -24.52 17.17 17.92
N LEU A 41 -24.04 18.40 17.97
CA LEU A 41 -24.75 19.59 17.51
C LEU A 41 -24.26 20.04 16.13
N MET A 42 -25.07 20.85 15.45
CA MET A 42 -24.65 21.57 14.25
C MET A 42 -23.39 22.42 14.49
N SER A 43 -23.25 23.00 15.67
CA SER A 43 -22.06 23.76 16.07
C SER A 43 -20.80 22.89 16.08
N ASP A 44 -20.87 21.64 16.52
CA ASP A 44 -19.76 20.68 16.50
C ASP A 44 -19.35 20.33 15.05
N LEU A 45 -20.33 20.12 14.16
CA LEU A 45 -20.07 19.90 12.74
C LEU A 45 -19.40 21.12 12.09
N LYS A 46 -19.91 22.33 12.38
CA LYS A 46 -19.35 23.59 11.83
C LYS A 46 -17.94 23.88 12.35
N ALA A 47 -17.65 23.49 13.59
CA ALA A 47 -16.33 23.62 14.18
C ALA A 47 -15.34 22.53 13.69
N GLY A 48 -15.82 21.50 12.98
CA GLY A 48 -14.98 20.39 12.53
C GLY A 48 -14.56 19.46 13.67
N GLU A 49 -15.38 19.36 14.71
CA GLU A 49 -15.10 18.62 15.94
C GLU A 49 -15.54 17.16 15.88
N VAL A 50 -16.42 16.81 14.94
CA VAL A 50 -16.89 15.44 14.71
C VAL A 50 -16.02 14.76 13.65
N CYS A 51 -15.41 13.64 14.00
CA CYS A 51 -14.53 12.87 13.13
C CYS A 51 -15.05 11.44 12.97
N TYR A 52 -14.88 10.87 11.78
CA TYR A 52 -15.04 9.44 11.55
C TYR A 52 -13.69 8.75 11.70
N ILE A 53 -13.64 7.70 12.50
CA ILE A 53 -12.47 6.85 12.70
C ILE A 53 -12.76 5.48 12.08
N HIS A 54 -12.00 5.12 11.05
CA HIS A 54 -12.05 3.80 10.45
C HIS A 54 -11.28 2.80 11.33
N SER A 55 -11.93 1.71 11.72
CA SER A 55 -11.33 0.68 12.59
C SER A 55 -11.46 -0.74 12.04
N SER A 56 -11.99 -0.89 10.82
CA SER A 56 -12.10 -2.19 10.16
C SER A 56 -10.80 -2.57 9.46
N LEU A 57 -10.61 -3.88 9.28
CA LEU A 57 -9.55 -4.45 8.43
C LEU A 57 -10.07 -4.77 7.02
N THR A 58 -11.34 -4.49 6.73
CA THR A 58 -11.97 -4.79 5.45
C THR A 58 -11.53 -3.81 4.38
N SER A 59 -11.35 -4.30 3.15
CA SER A 59 -11.07 -3.48 1.98
C SER A 59 -12.31 -2.80 1.39
N ASN A 60 -13.46 -2.87 2.09
CA ASN A 60 -14.70 -2.25 1.62
C ASN A 60 -14.57 -0.72 1.75
N PRO A 61 -14.60 0.04 0.63
CA PRO A 61 -14.43 1.48 0.68
C PRO A 61 -15.70 2.21 1.12
N LEU A 62 -16.81 1.51 1.35
CA LEU A 62 -18.10 2.12 1.67
C LEU A 62 -18.54 1.78 3.09
N ASP A 63 -18.80 2.82 3.86
CA ASP A 63 -19.48 2.73 5.14
C ASP A 63 -20.61 3.76 5.20
N SER A 64 -21.48 3.67 6.19
CA SER A 64 -22.58 4.63 6.34
C SER A 64 -23.11 4.63 7.75
N PHE A 65 -23.70 5.74 8.17
CA PHE A 65 -24.47 5.78 9.41
C PHE A 65 -25.81 6.49 9.17
N THR A 66 -26.82 6.09 9.93
CA THR A 66 -28.15 6.70 9.91
C THR A 66 -28.34 7.49 11.19
N PHE A 67 -28.83 8.73 11.06
CA PHE A 67 -29.01 9.65 12.15
C PHE A 67 -30.35 10.37 12.03
N ASN A 68 -30.87 10.81 13.18
CA ASN A 68 -31.99 11.72 13.27
C ASN A 68 -31.45 13.14 13.46
N VAL A 69 -31.92 14.11 12.69
CA VAL A 69 -31.67 15.53 12.92
C VAL A 69 -32.94 16.20 13.44
N SER A 70 -32.83 16.96 14.53
CA SER A 70 -33.98 17.57 15.21
C SER A 70 -33.72 19.02 15.59
N ASP A 71 -34.74 19.87 15.42
CA ASP A 71 -34.79 21.25 15.94
C ASP A 71 -35.46 21.32 17.34
N GLY A 72 -35.81 20.16 17.92
CA GLY A 72 -36.54 20.02 19.18
C GLY A 72 -38.07 19.94 19.03
N ARG A 73 -38.62 20.19 17.84
CA ARG A 73 -40.06 20.10 17.52
C ARG A 73 -40.33 19.12 16.38
N ASN A 74 -39.50 19.17 15.34
CA ASN A 74 -39.53 18.33 14.16
C ASN A 74 -38.24 17.52 14.11
N SER A 75 -38.31 16.34 13.50
CA SER A 75 -37.12 15.55 13.25
C SER A 75 -37.20 14.75 11.97
N VAL A 76 -36.05 14.57 11.30
CA VAL A 76 -35.93 13.84 10.04
C VAL A 76 -34.82 12.81 10.16
N LEU A 77 -35.10 11.60 9.68
CA LEU A 77 -34.14 10.51 9.58
C LEU A 77 -33.38 10.59 8.26
N GLN A 78 -32.05 10.51 8.32
CA GLN A 78 -31.19 10.58 7.14
C GLN A 78 -30.01 9.60 7.26
N THR A 79 -29.52 9.12 6.13
CA THR A 79 -28.29 8.33 6.04
C THR A 79 -27.18 9.15 5.41
N PHE A 80 -25.99 9.11 6.00
CA PHE A 80 -24.76 9.66 5.45
C PHE A 80 -23.85 8.52 4.99
N TYR A 81 -23.39 8.60 3.74
CA TYR A 81 -22.47 7.64 3.15
C TYR A 81 -21.03 8.16 3.27
N ILE A 82 -20.15 7.28 3.72
CA ILE A 82 -18.72 7.52 3.88
C ILE A 82 -18.01 6.74 2.79
N ASN A 83 -17.29 7.47 1.95
CA ASN A 83 -16.36 6.88 1.00
C ASN A 83 -14.96 6.93 1.62
N ILE A 84 -14.49 5.77 2.06
CA ILE A 84 -13.17 5.58 2.64
C ILE A 84 -12.19 5.48 1.47
N SER A 85 -11.53 6.59 1.17
CA SER A 85 -10.35 6.56 0.31
C SER A 85 -9.28 5.78 1.04
N SER A 86 -8.91 4.63 0.49
CA SER A 86 -8.03 3.74 1.22
C SER A 86 -6.71 4.40 1.56
N VAL A 87 -6.36 4.36 2.85
CA VAL A 87 -5.02 4.68 3.37
C VAL A 87 -4.10 3.45 3.24
N TYR A 88 -4.42 2.54 2.30
CA TYR A 88 -3.51 1.51 1.83
C TYR A 88 -2.43 2.19 0.97
N ASN A 89 -1.40 2.65 1.67
CA ASN A 89 -0.22 3.29 1.09
C ASN A 89 1.02 2.86 1.88
N SER A 90 1.12 1.58 2.25
CA SER A 90 2.40 1.06 2.75
C SER A 90 3.41 1.12 1.64
N LEU A 91 4.65 1.48 1.94
CA LEU A 91 5.73 1.18 1.00
C LEU A 91 6.06 -0.31 1.08
N PRO A 92 6.42 -0.94 -0.05
CA PRO A 92 6.96 -2.29 -0.04
C PRO A 92 8.16 -2.41 0.90
N ILE A 93 8.37 -3.56 1.52
CA ILE A 93 9.58 -3.85 2.29
C ILE A 93 10.44 -4.79 1.44
N VAL A 94 11.69 -4.40 1.19
CA VAL A 94 12.60 -5.17 0.34
C VAL A 94 13.79 -5.67 1.15
N LYS A 95 14.06 -6.98 1.09
CA LYS A 95 15.27 -7.61 1.63
C LYS A 95 16.02 -8.30 0.49
N LEU A 96 17.33 -8.06 0.44
CA LEU A 96 18.19 -8.63 -0.58
C LEU A 96 19.21 -9.58 0.03
N SER A 97 19.39 -10.72 -0.62
CA SER A 97 20.46 -11.67 -0.34
C SER A 97 21.36 -11.84 -1.57
N PRO A 98 22.67 -12.07 -1.38
CA PRO A 98 23.58 -12.27 -2.50
C PRO A 98 23.25 -13.52 -3.31
N LEU A 99 23.12 -13.38 -4.63
CA LEU A 99 23.06 -14.52 -5.53
C LEU A 99 24.49 -15.04 -5.77
N LYS A 100 24.69 -16.33 -5.51
CA LYS A 100 25.92 -17.05 -5.83
C LYS A 100 25.78 -17.79 -7.15
N ILE A 101 26.70 -17.56 -8.09
CA ILE A 101 26.71 -18.15 -9.43
C ILE A 101 28.15 -18.40 -9.90
N LYS A 102 28.37 -19.31 -10.85
CA LYS A 102 29.67 -19.50 -11.51
C LYS A 102 29.71 -18.69 -12.80
N GLU A 103 30.92 -18.40 -13.26
CA GLU A 103 31.15 -17.75 -14.56
C GLU A 103 30.53 -18.55 -15.70
N GLY A 104 29.86 -17.85 -16.63
CA GLY A 104 29.23 -18.46 -17.81
C GLY A 104 27.90 -19.18 -17.55
N GLU A 105 27.46 -19.25 -16.30
CA GLU A 105 26.23 -19.96 -15.92
C GLU A 105 25.02 -19.01 -15.85
N GLU A 106 23.83 -19.61 -15.89
CA GLU A 106 22.55 -18.94 -15.62
C GLU A 106 21.96 -19.42 -14.30
N LYS A 107 21.39 -18.50 -13.51
CA LYS A 107 20.69 -18.85 -12.27
C LYS A 107 19.41 -18.06 -12.11
N VAL A 108 18.33 -18.76 -11.81
CA VAL A 108 17.02 -18.18 -11.48
C VAL A 108 17.11 -17.37 -10.19
N ILE A 109 16.51 -16.18 -10.20
CA ILE A 109 16.37 -15.31 -9.04
C ILE A 109 15.00 -15.60 -8.41
N THR A 110 15.01 -15.87 -7.11
CA THR A 110 13.82 -16.24 -6.35
C THR A 110 13.64 -15.33 -5.13
N GLU A 111 12.62 -15.61 -4.33
CA GLU A 111 12.39 -14.95 -3.03
C GLU A 111 13.55 -15.13 -2.04
N PHE A 112 14.44 -16.11 -2.24
CA PHE A 112 15.64 -16.25 -1.43
C PHE A 112 16.64 -15.10 -1.65
N GLU A 113 16.71 -14.56 -2.87
CA GLU A 113 17.59 -13.45 -3.22
C GLU A 113 16.88 -12.09 -3.18
N ILE A 114 15.60 -12.05 -3.53
CA ILE A 114 14.79 -10.82 -3.55
C ILE A 114 13.46 -11.11 -2.83
N ASP A 115 13.43 -10.85 -1.52
CA ASP A 115 12.23 -10.95 -0.69
C ASP A 115 11.55 -9.58 -0.62
N ILE A 116 10.37 -9.47 -1.22
CA ILE A 116 9.55 -8.25 -1.21
C ILE A 116 8.22 -8.58 -0.56
N PHE A 117 7.85 -7.76 0.42
CA PHE A 117 6.58 -7.87 1.12
C PHE A 117 5.86 -6.52 1.10
N ASP A 118 4.63 -6.53 0.62
CA ASP A 118 3.72 -5.39 0.69
C ASP A 118 2.38 -5.89 1.25
N LYS A 119 1.80 -5.16 2.22
CA LYS A 119 0.62 -5.67 2.95
C LYS A 119 -0.69 -5.44 2.18
N ASP A 120 -0.67 -4.52 1.23
CA ASP A 120 -1.84 -3.95 0.57
C ASP A 120 -1.79 -4.04 -0.96
N THR A 121 -0.69 -4.53 -1.52
CA THR A 121 -0.47 -4.70 -2.95
C THR A 121 -0.32 -6.17 -3.31
N GLN A 122 -1.02 -6.63 -4.34
CA GLN A 122 -0.88 -8.00 -4.83
C GLN A 122 0.45 -8.19 -5.56
N ASP A 123 1.01 -9.40 -5.52
CA ASP A 123 2.31 -9.72 -6.13
C ASP A 123 2.43 -9.32 -7.62
N GLN A 124 1.33 -9.38 -8.37
CA GLN A 124 1.29 -9.02 -9.80
C GLN A 124 1.39 -7.51 -10.05
N ASP A 125 1.00 -6.71 -9.06
CA ASP A 125 0.92 -5.25 -9.12
C ASP A 125 2.17 -4.57 -8.50
N VAL A 126 2.99 -5.34 -7.77
CA VAL A 126 4.33 -4.88 -7.33
C VAL A 126 5.30 -4.94 -8.50
N ILE A 127 5.66 -3.78 -9.03
CA ILE A 127 6.55 -3.60 -10.19
C ILE A 127 7.99 -3.37 -9.75
N ILE A 128 8.90 -4.12 -10.37
CA ILE A 128 10.33 -4.07 -10.18
C ILE A 128 10.96 -3.62 -11.50
N LYS A 129 11.74 -2.54 -11.46
CA LYS A 129 12.44 -1.98 -12.61
C LYS A 129 13.94 -1.98 -12.39
N VAL A 130 14.70 -2.43 -13.38
CA VAL A 130 16.16 -2.36 -13.37
C VAL A 130 16.58 -0.92 -13.68
N LEU A 131 17.16 -0.24 -12.69
CA LEU A 131 17.69 1.11 -12.83
C LEU A 131 19.13 1.08 -13.34
N LYS A 132 19.96 0.22 -12.76
CA LYS A 132 21.34 -0.02 -13.20
C LYS A 132 21.48 -1.51 -13.50
N PRO A 133 21.71 -1.90 -14.77
CA PRO A 133 21.92 -3.29 -15.11
C PRO A 133 23.27 -3.80 -14.57
N PRO A 134 23.42 -5.13 -14.48
CA PRO A 134 24.71 -5.76 -14.19
C PRO A 134 25.79 -5.40 -15.23
N GLN A 135 27.06 -5.40 -14.81
CA GLN A 135 28.21 -5.12 -15.68
C GLN A 135 28.78 -6.39 -16.34
N HIS A 136 28.66 -7.54 -15.68
CA HIS A 136 29.29 -8.81 -16.07
C HIS A 136 28.25 -9.89 -16.40
N GLY A 137 27.08 -9.45 -16.84
CA GLY A 137 25.99 -10.34 -17.19
C GLY A 137 24.72 -9.60 -17.57
N ILE A 138 23.62 -10.34 -17.67
CA ILE A 138 22.30 -9.82 -18.02
C ILE A 138 21.22 -10.45 -17.15
N LEU A 139 20.20 -9.65 -16.81
CA LEU A 139 18.95 -10.16 -16.27
C LEU A 139 18.04 -10.58 -17.43
N LYS A 140 17.61 -11.84 -17.43
CA LYS A 140 16.71 -12.40 -18.42
C LYS A 140 15.32 -12.60 -17.82
N ASN A 141 14.32 -12.51 -18.69
CA ASN A 141 12.97 -12.99 -18.42
C ASN A 141 12.74 -14.18 -19.34
N ALA A 142 12.13 -15.25 -18.82
CA ALA A 142 11.72 -16.44 -19.58
C ALA A 142 10.97 -16.08 -20.89
N ASN A 143 10.28 -14.93 -20.93
CA ASN A 143 9.50 -14.48 -22.07
C ASN A 143 10.23 -13.54 -23.04
N THR A 144 11.27 -12.80 -22.64
CA THR A 144 11.78 -11.63 -23.42
C THR A 144 13.30 -11.54 -23.61
N SER A 145 14.08 -12.57 -23.27
CA SER A 145 15.55 -12.65 -23.40
C SER A 145 16.37 -11.61 -22.59
N VAL A 146 15.87 -10.39 -22.39
CA VAL A 146 16.40 -9.36 -21.48
C VAL A 146 15.22 -8.74 -20.73
N SER A 147 15.39 -8.55 -19.43
CA SER A 147 14.35 -8.00 -18.55
C SER A 147 14.76 -6.66 -17.97
N GLN A 148 13.97 -5.62 -18.24
CA GLN A 148 14.13 -4.31 -17.59
C GLN A 148 13.01 -4.01 -16.59
N VAL A 149 11.86 -4.65 -16.73
CA VAL A 149 10.68 -4.50 -15.86
C VAL A 149 10.03 -5.86 -15.68
N PHE A 150 9.71 -6.21 -14.44
CA PHE A 150 9.04 -7.45 -14.07
C PHE A 150 8.29 -7.28 -12.75
N SER A 151 7.40 -8.20 -12.42
CA SER A 151 6.61 -8.17 -11.18
C SER A 151 7.23 -9.03 -10.07
N LEU A 152 6.77 -8.84 -8.83
CA LEU A 152 7.06 -9.79 -7.75
C LEU A 152 6.49 -11.20 -8.07
N TYR A 153 5.36 -11.27 -8.76
CA TYR A 153 4.82 -12.52 -9.28
C TYR A 153 5.82 -13.25 -10.18
N ASP A 154 6.54 -12.55 -11.05
CA ASP A 154 7.54 -13.16 -11.93
C ASP A 154 8.73 -13.76 -11.16
N ILE A 155 9.16 -13.12 -10.07
CA ILE A 155 10.20 -13.64 -9.17
C ILE A 155 9.73 -14.91 -8.46
N LYS A 156 8.53 -14.88 -7.86
CA LYS A 156 7.96 -16.03 -7.13
C LYS A 156 7.70 -17.24 -8.03
N HIS A 157 7.48 -17.00 -9.33
CA HIS A 157 7.27 -18.07 -10.32
C HIS A 157 8.55 -18.40 -11.11
N GLY A 158 9.71 -17.92 -10.69
CA GLY A 158 11.02 -18.30 -11.26
C GLY A 158 11.22 -17.86 -12.72
N ARG A 159 10.58 -16.77 -13.14
CA ARG A 159 10.65 -16.29 -14.53
C ARG A 159 11.82 -15.36 -14.79
N ILE A 160 12.51 -14.94 -13.75
CA ILE A 160 13.64 -14.02 -13.82
C ILE A 160 14.93 -14.76 -13.48
N SER A 161 15.95 -14.58 -14.28
CA SER A 161 17.27 -15.19 -14.10
C SER A 161 18.38 -14.19 -14.36
N TYR A 162 19.55 -14.46 -13.79
CA TYR A 162 20.79 -13.78 -14.11
C TYR A 162 21.71 -14.73 -14.89
N PHE A 163 22.27 -14.26 -16.00
CA PHE A 163 23.27 -14.97 -16.78
C PHE A 163 24.60 -14.21 -16.73
N HIS A 164 25.66 -14.88 -16.26
CA HIS A 164 27.00 -14.30 -16.22
C HIS A 164 27.69 -14.46 -17.58
N ASP A 165 28.36 -13.42 -18.04
CA ASP A 165 29.00 -13.36 -19.37
C ASP A 165 30.29 -14.19 -19.54
N GLY A 166 30.73 -14.92 -18.50
CA GLY A 166 31.98 -15.68 -18.50
C GLY A 166 33.26 -14.87 -18.26
N SER A 167 33.17 -13.56 -17.98
CA SER A 167 34.34 -12.77 -17.58
C SER A 167 34.87 -13.19 -16.20
N GLU A 168 36.18 -13.03 -15.97
CA GLU A 168 36.83 -13.32 -14.67
C GLU A 168 36.50 -12.22 -13.63
N SER A 169 35.22 -12.08 -13.28
CA SER A 169 34.72 -11.10 -12.32
C SER A 169 34.36 -11.77 -11.00
N VAL A 170 34.76 -11.18 -9.87
CA VAL A 170 34.50 -11.77 -8.54
C VAL A 170 33.14 -11.32 -7.98
N ASN A 171 32.69 -10.13 -8.38
CA ASN A 171 31.42 -9.56 -8.00
C ASN A 171 30.78 -8.83 -9.18
N ASP A 172 29.47 -8.80 -9.19
CA ASP A 172 28.68 -7.94 -10.05
C ASP A 172 27.51 -7.35 -9.24
N SER A 173 26.80 -6.36 -9.76
CA SER A 173 25.67 -5.76 -9.05
C SER A 173 24.67 -5.12 -10.00
N PHE A 174 23.42 -5.10 -9.59
CA PHE A 174 22.37 -4.34 -10.26
C PHE A 174 21.57 -3.55 -9.23
N THR A 175 21.01 -2.42 -9.67
CA THR A 175 20.13 -1.58 -8.87
C THR A 175 18.71 -1.70 -9.37
N LEU A 176 17.78 -1.96 -8.46
CA LEU A 176 16.34 -2.05 -8.72
C LEU A 176 15.61 -0.86 -8.12
N ILE A 177 14.50 -0.52 -8.77
CA ILE A 177 13.42 0.30 -8.24
C ILE A 177 12.24 -0.63 -7.99
N VAL A 178 11.68 -0.60 -6.79
CA VAL A 178 10.43 -1.30 -6.45
C VAL A 178 9.33 -0.27 -6.22
N SER A 179 8.15 -0.53 -6.80
CA SER A 179 6.95 0.29 -6.70
C SER A 179 5.71 -0.60 -6.63
N ASP A 180 4.74 -0.22 -5.82
CA ASP A 180 3.40 -0.82 -5.75
C ASP A 180 2.41 -0.19 -6.74
N GLY A 181 2.83 0.80 -7.54
CA GLY A 181 1.99 1.55 -8.46
C GLY A 181 1.01 2.53 -7.80
N ILE A 182 0.97 2.59 -6.47
CA ILE A 182 0.05 3.42 -5.67
C ILE A 182 0.84 4.57 -5.03
N ASN A 183 2.01 4.28 -4.49
CA ASN A 183 2.96 5.23 -3.93
C ASN A 183 3.75 5.97 -5.01
N LYS A 184 3.99 7.27 -4.80
CA LYS A 184 4.92 8.08 -5.63
C LYS A 184 6.38 7.91 -5.23
N GLU A 185 6.64 7.23 -4.12
CA GLU A 185 7.97 6.97 -3.59
C GLU A 185 8.51 5.63 -4.11
N TYR A 186 9.82 5.56 -4.31
CA TYR A 186 10.50 4.39 -4.86
C TYR A 186 11.56 3.89 -3.89
N ILE A 187 11.69 2.56 -3.80
CA ILE A 187 12.78 1.96 -3.04
C ILE A 187 13.90 1.61 -3.98
N PHE A 188 15.07 2.20 -3.73
CA PHE A 188 16.30 1.88 -4.42
C PHE A 188 17.03 0.79 -3.65
N VAL A 189 17.22 -0.36 -4.28
CA VAL A 189 17.97 -1.47 -3.69
C VAL A 189 19.06 -1.94 -4.64
N SER A 190 20.23 -2.28 -4.10
CA SER A 190 21.35 -2.83 -4.86
C SER A 190 21.64 -4.24 -4.37
N ASN A 191 21.59 -5.24 -5.25
CA ASN A 191 21.99 -6.60 -4.90
C ASN A 191 23.43 -6.87 -5.36
N ASN A 192 24.21 -7.50 -4.49
CA ASN A 192 25.57 -7.92 -4.79
C ASN A 192 25.55 -9.38 -5.25
N LEU A 193 26.01 -9.61 -6.48
CA LEU A 193 26.25 -10.93 -7.04
C LEU A 193 27.66 -11.37 -6.63
N LYS A 194 27.80 -12.61 -6.16
CA LYS A 194 29.10 -13.19 -5.76
C LYS A 194 29.42 -14.40 -6.61
N ASN A 195 30.59 -14.39 -7.24
CA ASN A 195 31.07 -15.53 -7.99
C ASN A 195 31.56 -16.64 -7.05
N VAL A 196 31.22 -17.90 -7.36
CA VAL A 196 31.77 -19.09 -6.68
C VAL A 196 32.88 -19.63 -7.57
N THR A 197 34.07 -19.04 -7.45
CA THR A 197 35.25 -19.44 -8.23
C THR A 197 35.51 -20.94 -8.12
N SER A 198 35.55 -21.66 -9.25
CA SER A 198 36.05 -23.04 -9.31
C SER A 198 37.56 -23.04 -9.54
N ARG A 199 38.35 -22.57 -8.58
CA ARG A 199 39.77 -22.93 -8.56
C ARG A 199 39.90 -24.27 -7.86
N ASN A 200 39.96 -25.35 -8.64
CA ASN A 200 40.72 -26.51 -8.18
C ASN A 200 42.17 -26.01 -7.99
N PRO A 201 42.81 -26.27 -6.84
CA PRO A 201 44.25 -26.10 -6.75
C PRO A 201 44.88 -27.09 -7.75
N VAL A 202 45.72 -26.56 -8.64
CA VAL A 202 46.69 -27.37 -9.39
C VAL A 202 47.79 -27.81 -8.41
#